data_AF-A0A7C7THV4-F1
#
_entry.id   AF-A0A7C7THV4-F1
#
_cell.length_a   1.000
_cell.length_b   1.000
_cell.length_c   1.000
_cell.angle_alpha   90.00
_cell.angle_beta   90.00
_cell.angle_gamma   90.00
#
_symmetry.space_group_name_H-M   'P 1'
#
loop_
_entity.id
_entity.type
_entity.pdbx_description
1 polymer ?
#
loop_
_entity_poly.entity_id
_entity_poly.type
_entity_poly.pdbx_seq_one_letter_code
_entity_poly.pdbx_strand_id
1 'polypeptide(L)'
;MDTDTLKLVRMLPEVQDPFQLFLVLRNDLQKPRSQLRNYRRVQFSSKALKSIQHPFHASHIEGFDAMGNRLAGQLNTAQARELSARLEAALDDSEARLDLLDLLFKEGSQCNLIAFRDAYLLATLEAEATQLSTRKLNLLILAQQSYLQKLGGFLKADQANTQEKLGGGKSTSETILEAQLRRLKAGLGFVAESLKLLKQEPLRHDYTLNLKELRNLSKIPFGDIKFGLDPMLRAASKLPTMEMNRQLMLDILRRAEARNPIVGYHEAGMYEILAQLQMVIGVGTHETKHHQRTFDLLTQGLIAIRHSVNLVGDMPSKPIDYACFQKYGQLCYEANSAYILLPFPVPPEHQERMRHAVDLLSKISDKPQAQGLQQKLAQAVATAQAKHSS
;
A
#
# COMPACT_ATOMS: atom_id res chain seq x y z
N MET A 1 -27.89 7.89 0.84
CA MET A 1 -27.62 6.46 0.62
C MET A 1 -28.87 5.71 1.03
N ASP A 2 -29.40 4.83 0.18
CA ASP A 2 -30.57 4.03 0.51
C ASP A 2 -30.24 2.99 1.61
N THR A 3 -31.29 2.46 2.23
CA THR A 3 -31.20 1.58 3.40
C THR A 3 -30.48 0.26 3.11
N ASP A 4 -30.59 -0.27 1.89
CA ASP A 4 -29.99 -1.56 1.54
C ASP A 4 -28.51 -1.42 1.19
N THR A 5 -28.13 -0.34 0.49
CA THR A 5 -26.73 0.06 0.32
C THR A 5 -26.05 0.30 1.68
N LEU A 6 -26.75 0.94 2.63
CA LEU A 6 -26.22 1.16 3.99
C LEU A 6 -25.95 -0.17 4.72
N LYS A 7 -26.87 -1.14 4.63
CA LYS A 7 -26.65 -2.48 5.19
C LYS A 7 -25.44 -3.15 4.55
N LEU A 8 -25.34 -3.11 3.23
CA LEU A 8 -24.24 -3.73 2.49
C LEU A 8 -22.88 -3.13 2.90
N VAL A 9 -22.79 -1.80 3.02
CA VAL A 9 -21.58 -1.12 3.50
C VAL A 9 -21.21 -1.58 4.91
N ARG A 10 -22.18 -1.68 5.84
CA ARG A 10 -21.93 -2.15 7.22
C ARG A 10 -21.52 -3.63 7.31
N MET A 11 -21.79 -4.41 6.26
CA MET A 11 -21.38 -5.81 6.16
C MET A 11 -19.97 -5.98 5.59
N LEU A 12 -19.32 -4.91 5.09
CA LEU A 12 -17.95 -5.00 4.61
C LEU A 12 -17.02 -5.40 5.77
N PRO A 13 -16.17 -6.43 5.61
CA PRO A 13 -15.30 -6.89 6.69
C PRO A 13 -14.39 -5.78 7.22
N GLU A 14 -13.87 -4.91 6.35
CA GLU A 14 -13.04 -3.78 6.78
C GLU A 14 -13.82 -2.62 7.44
N VAL A 15 -15.15 -2.62 7.36
CA VAL A 15 -16.00 -1.70 8.15
C VAL A 15 -16.27 -2.30 9.53
N GLN A 16 -16.39 -3.63 9.60
CA GLN A 16 -16.55 -4.36 10.86
C GLN A 16 -15.25 -4.44 11.66
N ASP A 17 -14.12 -4.60 10.98
CA ASP A 17 -12.79 -4.60 11.57
C ASP A 17 -11.81 -3.83 10.67
N PRO A 18 -11.68 -2.51 10.88
CA PRO A 18 -10.77 -1.68 10.08
C PRO A 18 -9.32 -2.14 10.11
N PHE A 19 -8.86 -2.84 11.16
CA PHE A 19 -7.48 -3.31 11.24
C PHE A 19 -7.17 -4.42 10.22
N GLN A 20 -8.19 -5.09 9.67
CA GLN A 20 -8.06 -6.10 8.62
C GLN A 20 -8.12 -5.53 7.21
N LEU A 21 -8.27 -4.20 7.05
CA LEU A 21 -8.50 -3.54 5.77
C LEU A 21 -7.64 -4.08 4.62
N PHE A 22 -6.32 -3.99 4.74
CA PHE A 22 -5.43 -4.40 3.64
C PHE A 22 -5.41 -5.92 3.43
N LEU A 23 -5.62 -6.71 4.49
CA LEU A 23 -5.73 -8.16 4.37
C LEU A 23 -6.98 -8.56 3.58
N VAL A 24 -8.12 -7.99 3.94
CA VAL A 24 -9.42 -8.24 3.30
C VAL A 24 -9.35 -7.85 1.82
N LEU A 25 -8.87 -6.65 1.51
CA LEU A 25 -8.75 -6.20 0.12
C LEU A 25 -7.84 -7.12 -0.69
N ARG A 26 -6.72 -7.58 -0.13
CA ARG A 26 -5.81 -8.52 -0.79
C ARG A 26 -6.46 -9.88 -1.04
N ASN A 27 -7.26 -10.37 -0.10
CA ASN A 27 -7.99 -11.62 -0.25
C ASN A 27 -9.08 -11.51 -1.33
N ASP A 28 -9.80 -10.40 -1.35
CA ASP A 28 -10.85 -10.13 -2.32
C ASP A 28 -10.32 -10.00 -3.76
N LEU A 29 -9.04 -9.67 -3.94
CA LEU A 29 -8.38 -9.67 -5.25
C LEU A 29 -8.13 -11.08 -5.81
N GLN A 30 -8.13 -12.13 -4.99
CA GLN A 30 -7.77 -13.48 -5.46
C GLN A 30 -8.73 -14.03 -6.52
N LYS A 31 -10.05 -13.87 -6.31
CA LYS A 31 -11.06 -14.32 -7.26
C LYS A 31 -10.96 -13.54 -8.59
N PRO A 32 -10.99 -12.19 -8.61
CA PRO A 32 -10.75 -11.38 -9.80
C PRO A 32 -9.46 -11.76 -10.57
N ARG A 33 -8.34 -11.95 -9.86
CA ARG A 33 -7.06 -12.38 -10.47
C ARG A 33 -7.19 -13.71 -11.20
N SER A 34 -7.82 -14.70 -10.55
CA SER A 34 -8.01 -16.03 -11.13
C SER A 34 -8.90 -15.99 -12.36
N GLN A 35 -9.97 -15.18 -12.34
CA GLN A 35 -10.89 -15.01 -13.47
C GLN A 35 -10.16 -14.40 -14.67
N LEU A 36 -9.43 -13.28 -14.47
CA LEU A 36 -8.68 -12.63 -15.54
C LEU A 36 -7.57 -13.52 -16.11
N ARG A 37 -6.88 -14.28 -15.25
CA ARG A 37 -5.86 -15.26 -15.67
C ARG A 37 -6.46 -16.38 -16.50
N ASN A 38 -7.58 -16.95 -16.07
CA ASN A 38 -8.25 -18.03 -16.77
C ASN A 38 -8.79 -17.57 -18.13
N TYR A 39 -9.40 -16.38 -18.19
CA TYR A 39 -9.87 -15.77 -19.43
C TYR A 39 -8.74 -15.62 -20.45
N ARG A 40 -7.62 -15.02 -20.04
CA ARG A 40 -6.43 -14.87 -20.91
C ARG A 40 -5.93 -16.23 -21.40
N ARG A 41 -5.82 -17.23 -20.51
CA ARG A 41 -5.37 -18.59 -20.87
C ARG A 41 -6.28 -19.21 -21.94
N VAL A 42 -7.59 -19.08 -21.79
CA VAL A 42 -8.57 -19.64 -22.74
C VAL A 42 -8.50 -18.95 -24.09
N GLN A 43 -8.37 -17.62 -24.11
CA GLN A 43 -8.15 -16.87 -25.36
C GLN A 43 -6.87 -17.30 -26.10
N PHE A 44 -5.79 -17.59 -25.37
CA PHE A 44 -4.56 -18.10 -25.98
C PHE A 44 -4.75 -19.52 -26.54
N SER A 45 -5.44 -20.41 -25.81
CA SER A 45 -5.72 -21.76 -26.31
C SER A 45 -6.69 -21.78 -27.49
N SER A 46 -7.69 -20.89 -27.53
CA SER A 46 -8.69 -20.85 -28.60
C SER A 46 -8.13 -20.30 -29.91
N LYS A 47 -7.09 -19.45 -29.87
CA LYS A 47 -6.32 -19.05 -31.07
C LYS A 47 -5.55 -20.23 -31.69
N ALA A 48 -5.08 -21.19 -30.87
CA ALA A 48 -4.39 -22.40 -31.34
C ALA A 48 -5.36 -23.54 -31.73
N LEU A 49 -6.57 -23.56 -31.16
CA LEU A 49 -7.58 -24.62 -31.31
C LEU A 49 -8.85 -24.12 -32.03
N LYS A 50 -8.71 -23.27 -33.05
CA LYS A 50 -9.85 -22.69 -33.80
C LYS A 50 -10.83 -23.71 -34.38
N SER A 51 -10.47 -25.00 -34.47
CA SER A 51 -11.31 -26.08 -35.00
C SER A 51 -12.19 -26.80 -33.96
N ILE A 52 -12.05 -26.51 -32.66
CA ILE A 52 -12.81 -27.17 -31.58
C ILE A 52 -13.37 -26.09 -30.65
N GLN A 53 -14.42 -25.39 -31.07
CA GLN A 53 -15.05 -24.37 -30.23
C GLN A 53 -16.21 -24.96 -29.41
N HIS A 54 -16.02 -25.02 -28.09
CA HIS A 54 -17.12 -24.76 -27.17
C HIS A 54 -17.06 -23.28 -26.76
N PRO A 55 -18.17 -22.53 -26.82
CA PRO A 55 -18.20 -21.15 -26.37
C PRO A 55 -17.83 -21.07 -24.88
N PHE A 56 -16.91 -20.19 -24.53
CA PHE A 56 -16.64 -19.87 -23.14
C PHE A 56 -17.87 -19.14 -22.58
N HIS A 57 -18.68 -19.82 -21.76
CA HIS A 57 -19.89 -19.23 -21.20
C HIS A 57 -19.55 -18.23 -20.08
N ALA A 58 -20.12 -17.03 -20.19
CA ALA A 58 -19.92 -15.91 -19.27
C ALA A 58 -20.39 -16.17 -17.81
N SER A 59 -21.09 -17.28 -17.55
CA SER A 59 -21.62 -17.65 -16.24
C SER A 59 -20.54 -17.93 -15.17
N HIS A 60 -19.25 -17.97 -15.52
CA HIS A 60 -18.14 -18.14 -14.57
C HIS A 60 -17.50 -16.81 -14.09
N ILE A 61 -18.03 -15.64 -14.51
CA ILE A 61 -17.35 -14.33 -14.37
C ILE A 61 -17.99 -13.41 -13.31
N GLU A 62 -19.00 -13.87 -12.55
CA GLU A 62 -19.83 -13.03 -11.65
C GLU A 62 -19.10 -12.12 -10.63
N GLY A 63 -17.80 -12.32 -10.35
CA GLY A 63 -17.02 -11.50 -9.41
C GLY A 63 -16.29 -10.31 -10.04
N PHE A 64 -15.61 -10.51 -11.16
CA PHE A 64 -14.80 -9.48 -11.84
C PHE A 64 -15.69 -8.49 -12.60
N ASP A 65 -16.66 -9.00 -13.36
CA ASP A 65 -17.62 -8.17 -14.12
C ASP A 65 -18.50 -7.33 -13.20
N ALA A 66 -18.83 -7.87 -12.03
CA ALA A 66 -19.64 -7.14 -11.07
C ALA A 66 -18.95 -5.88 -10.54
N MET A 67 -17.60 -5.80 -10.46
CA MET A 67 -16.94 -4.55 -10.05
C MET A 67 -17.07 -3.46 -11.10
N GLY A 68 -16.77 -3.78 -12.37
CA GLY A 68 -16.89 -2.84 -13.49
C GLY A 68 -18.35 -2.39 -13.69
N ASN A 69 -19.27 -3.35 -13.70
CA ASN A 69 -20.70 -3.08 -13.91
C ASN A 69 -21.32 -2.32 -12.73
N ARG A 70 -20.97 -2.64 -11.47
CA ARG A 70 -21.42 -1.85 -10.30
C ARG A 70 -20.89 -0.42 -10.37
N LEU A 71 -19.62 -0.25 -10.73
CA LEU A 71 -19.01 1.06 -10.85
C LEU A 71 -19.68 1.89 -11.95
N ALA A 72 -19.90 1.29 -13.12
CA ALA A 72 -20.60 1.93 -14.22
C ALA A 72 -22.05 2.29 -13.87
N GLY A 73 -22.75 1.40 -13.17
CA GLY A 73 -24.12 1.63 -12.68
C GLY A 73 -24.20 2.77 -11.66
N GLN A 74 -23.20 2.92 -10.78
CA GLN A 74 -23.11 4.02 -9.80
C GLN A 74 -22.85 5.38 -10.48
N LEU A 75 -22.04 5.39 -11.54
CA LEU A 75 -21.78 6.58 -12.35
C LEU A 75 -23.01 7.00 -13.16
N ASN A 76 -23.74 6.02 -13.70
CA ASN A 76 -25.01 6.20 -14.43
C ASN A 76 -24.94 7.17 -15.63
N THR A 77 -23.76 7.33 -16.25
CA THR A 77 -23.58 8.14 -17.45
C THR A 77 -23.61 7.27 -18.72
N ALA A 78 -23.84 7.89 -19.89
CA ALA A 78 -23.79 7.18 -21.17
C ALA A 78 -22.42 6.54 -21.43
N GLN A 79 -21.34 7.29 -21.14
CA GLN A 79 -19.97 6.81 -21.27
C GLN A 79 -19.69 5.62 -20.33
N ALA A 80 -20.15 5.66 -19.08
CA ALA A 80 -19.98 4.55 -18.15
C ALA A 80 -20.66 3.27 -18.67
N ARG A 81 -21.87 3.37 -19.25
CA ARG A 81 -22.58 2.22 -19.83
C ARG A 81 -21.86 1.65 -21.04
N GLU A 82 -21.30 2.51 -21.90
CA GLU A 82 -20.49 2.07 -23.04
C GLU A 82 -19.23 1.31 -22.60
N LEU A 83 -18.51 1.84 -21.61
CA LEU A 83 -17.35 1.17 -21.02
C LEU A 83 -17.72 -0.17 -20.37
N SER A 84 -18.87 -0.24 -19.70
CA SER A 84 -19.43 -1.49 -19.15
C SER A 84 -19.65 -2.53 -20.25
N ALA A 85 -20.32 -2.14 -21.35
CA ALA A 85 -20.59 -3.04 -22.46
C ALA A 85 -19.30 -3.55 -23.14
N ARG A 86 -18.27 -2.70 -23.23
CA ARG A 86 -16.94 -3.11 -23.70
C ARG A 86 -16.31 -4.18 -22.79
N LEU A 87 -16.42 -4.00 -21.47
CA LEU A 87 -15.89 -4.97 -20.51
C LEU A 87 -16.64 -6.30 -20.55
N GLU A 88 -17.96 -6.28 -20.73
CA GLU A 88 -18.77 -7.49 -20.94
C GLU A 88 -18.37 -8.24 -22.22
N ALA A 89 -18.05 -7.52 -23.29
CA ALA A 89 -17.57 -8.11 -24.54
C ALA A 89 -16.13 -8.64 -24.44
N ALA A 90 -15.26 -7.96 -23.69
CA ALA A 90 -13.84 -8.27 -23.56
C ALA A 90 -13.32 -8.02 -22.13
N LEU A 91 -13.30 -9.07 -21.31
CA LEU A 91 -12.87 -8.99 -19.91
C LEU A 91 -11.45 -8.47 -19.72
N ASP A 92 -10.57 -8.60 -20.71
CA ASP A 92 -9.18 -8.16 -20.60
C ASP A 92 -8.94 -6.76 -21.17
N ASP A 93 -9.99 -6.03 -21.59
CA ASP A 93 -9.92 -4.63 -22.05
C ASP A 93 -9.44 -3.71 -20.91
N SER A 94 -8.11 -3.55 -20.85
CA SER A 94 -7.39 -2.73 -19.86
C SER A 94 -7.76 -1.26 -20.01
N GLU A 95 -7.87 -0.75 -21.24
CA GLU A 95 -8.20 0.65 -21.48
C GLU A 95 -9.63 0.98 -21.00
N ALA A 96 -10.61 0.11 -21.26
CA ALA A 96 -11.97 0.34 -20.75
C ALA A 96 -12.00 0.42 -19.20
N ARG A 97 -11.20 -0.38 -18.50
CA ARG A 97 -11.08 -0.27 -17.03
C ARG A 97 -10.41 1.01 -16.59
N LEU A 98 -9.33 1.43 -17.26
CA LEU A 98 -8.64 2.67 -16.94
C LEU A 98 -9.52 3.89 -17.19
N ASP A 99 -10.26 3.91 -18.30
CA ASP A 99 -11.21 4.97 -18.64
C ASP A 99 -12.38 5.04 -17.65
N LEU A 100 -12.86 3.88 -17.18
CA LEU A 100 -13.92 3.83 -16.16
C LEU A 100 -13.44 4.37 -14.81
N LEU A 101 -12.19 4.09 -14.42
CA LEU A 101 -11.56 4.66 -13.23
C LEU A 101 -11.36 6.18 -13.39
N ASP A 102 -10.88 6.64 -14.54
CA ASP A 102 -10.74 8.07 -14.83
C ASP A 102 -12.10 8.79 -14.74
N LEU A 103 -13.17 8.17 -15.26
CA LEU A 103 -14.52 8.71 -15.20
C LEU A 103 -15.03 8.82 -13.75
N LEU A 104 -14.80 7.79 -12.92
CA LEU A 104 -15.07 7.85 -11.47
C LEU A 104 -14.39 9.03 -10.81
N PHE A 105 -13.10 9.25 -11.06
CA PHE A 105 -12.36 10.31 -10.38
C PHE A 105 -12.66 11.71 -10.92
N LYS A 106 -13.16 11.82 -12.15
CA LYS A 106 -13.63 13.09 -12.72
C LYS A 106 -15.04 13.47 -12.26
N GLU A 107 -15.96 12.52 -12.23
CA GLU A 107 -17.40 12.81 -12.11
C GLU A 107 -18.06 12.11 -10.90
N GLY A 108 -17.50 11.01 -10.43
CA GLY A 108 -18.11 10.13 -9.43
C GLY A 108 -17.88 10.54 -7.97
N SER A 109 -17.71 11.83 -7.69
CA SER A 109 -17.56 12.34 -6.31
C SER A 109 -18.73 11.94 -5.39
N GLN A 110 -19.93 11.81 -5.96
CA GLN A 110 -21.17 11.40 -5.28
C GLN A 110 -21.30 9.88 -5.10
N CYS A 111 -20.46 9.08 -5.75
CA CYS A 111 -20.52 7.63 -5.62
C CYS A 111 -20.23 7.18 -4.17
N ASN A 112 -20.84 6.06 -3.81
CA ASN A 112 -20.79 5.54 -2.45
C ASN A 112 -19.44 4.82 -2.14
N LEU A 113 -19.28 4.37 -0.90
CA LEU A 113 -18.06 3.69 -0.46
C LEU A 113 -17.76 2.42 -1.28
N ILE A 114 -18.79 1.68 -1.71
CA ILE A 114 -18.63 0.44 -2.50
C ILE A 114 -18.02 0.75 -3.86
N ALA A 115 -18.45 1.83 -4.53
CA ALA A 115 -17.86 2.25 -5.80
C ALA A 115 -16.36 2.56 -5.66
N PHE A 116 -15.96 3.28 -4.60
CA PHE A 116 -14.54 3.58 -4.35
C PHE A 116 -13.74 2.34 -3.93
N ARG A 117 -14.38 1.37 -3.27
CA ARG A 117 -13.79 0.06 -2.98
C ARG A 117 -13.53 -0.72 -4.26
N ASP A 118 -14.53 -0.83 -5.13
CA ASP A 118 -14.43 -1.50 -6.43
C ASP A 118 -13.35 -0.85 -7.30
N ALA A 119 -13.29 0.49 -7.30
CA ALA A 119 -12.23 1.22 -7.99
C ALA A 119 -10.84 0.90 -7.47
N TYR A 120 -10.68 0.77 -6.15
CA TYR A 120 -9.39 0.41 -5.55
C TYR A 120 -8.96 -1.01 -5.94
N LEU A 121 -9.89 -1.96 -5.94
CA LEU A 121 -9.63 -3.33 -6.37
C LEU A 121 -9.29 -3.39 -7.87
N LEU A 122 -10.07 -2.72 -8.73
CA LEU A 122 -9.83 -2.64 -10.16
C LEU A 122 -8.49 -1.98 -10.50
N ALA A 123 -8.17 -0.85 -9.87
CA ALA A 123 -6.89 -0.17 -10.06
C ALA A 123 -5.71 -1.05 -9.59
N THR A 124 -5.89 -1.85 -8.54
CA THR A 124 -4.87 -2.80 -8.09
C THR A 124 -4.64 -3.88 -9.15
N LEU A 125 -5.70 -4.45 -9.74
CA LEU A 125 -5.58 -5.46 -10.80
C LEU A 125 -4.86 -4.93 -12.03
N GLU A 126 -5.10 -3.67 -12.39
CA GLU A 126 -4.39 -3.01 -13.49
C GLU A 126 -2.91 -2.79 -13.18
N ALA A 127 -2.59 -2.32 -11.97
CA ALA A 127 -1.23 -2.15 -11.50
C ALA A 127 -0.47 -3.49 -11.33
N GLU A 128 -1.16 -4.63 -11.33
CA GLU A 128 -0.57 -5.98 -11.35
C GLU A 128 -0.30 -6.53 -12.75
N ALA A 129 -0.64 -5.80 -13.80
CA ALA A 129 -0.26 -6.16 -15.16
C ALA A 129 1.27 -6.07 -15.37
N THR A 130 1.83 -6.96 -16.20
CA THR A 130 3.27 -6.93 -16.53
C THR A 130 3.65 -5.71 -17.37
N GLN A 131 2.71 -5.15 -18.12
CA GLN A 131 2.78 -3.82 -18.71
C GLN A 131 2.32 -2.80 -17.65
N LEU A 132 3.28 -2.32 -16.86
CA LEU A 132 3.05 -1.39 -15.75
C LEU A 132 3.33 0.03 -16.23
N SER A 133 2.32 0.89 -16.19
CA SER A 133 2.46 2.29 -16.62
C SER A 133 2.25 3.27 -15.46
N THR A 134 2.77 4.48 -15.63
CA THR A 134 2.52 5.61 -14.73
C THR A 134 1.03 5.85 -14.53
N ARG A 135 0.20 5.78 -15.58
CA ARG A 135 -1.27 5.92 -15.48
C ARG A 135 -1.88 4.91 -14.52
N LYS A 136 -1.48 3.63 -14.63
CA LYS A 136 -1.99 2.55 -13.76
C LYS A 136 -1.65 2.79 -12.29
N LEU A 137 -0.41 3.20 -12.01
CA LEU A 137 0.01 3.54 -10.65
C LEU A 137 -0.71 4.78 -10.12
N ASN A 138 -0.83 5.84 -10.92
CA ASN A 138 -1.52 7.06 -10.51
C ASN A 138 -3.00 6.81 -10.21
N LEU A 139 -3.69 5.99 -11.00
CA LEU A 139 -5.06 5.57 -10.71
C LEU A 139 -5.15 4.75 -9.42
N LEU A 140 -4.19 3.85 -9.16
CA LEU A 140 -4.14 3.10 -7.90
C LEU A 140 -3.86 4.00 -6.69
N ILE A 141 -2.95 4.97 -6.82
CA ILE A 141 -2.68 5.99 -5.80
C ILE A 141 -3.96 6.74 -5.45
N LEU A 142 -4.67 7.22 -6.48
CA LEU A 142 -5.88 8.00 -6.31
C LEU A 142 -7.00 7.15 -5.69
N ALA A 143 -7.20 5.93 -6.20
CA ALA A 143 -8.20 5.00 -5.67
C ALA A 143 -7.96 4.66 -4.20
N GLN A 144 -6.72 4.37 -3.81
CA GLN A 144 -6.36 4.10 -2.42
C GLN A 144 -6.69 5.30 -1.53
N GLN A 145 -6.29 6.51 -1.93
CA GLN A 145 -6.52 7.72 -1.14
C GLN A 145 -8.02 8.05 -1.03
N SER A 146 -8.75 8.01 -2.14
CA SER A 146 -10.19 8.28 -2.15
C SER A 146 -10.96 7.23 -1.34
N TYR A 147 -10.57 5.96 -1.42
CA TYR A 147 -11.20 4.90 -0.63
C TYR A 147 -10.96 5.09 0.87
N LEU A 148 -9.72 5.32 1.29
CA LEU A 148 -9.39 5.58 2.70
C LEU A 148 -10.11 6.81 3.25
N GLN A 149 -10.23 7.89 2.45
CA GLN A 149 -10.99 9.09 2.82
C GLN A 149 -12.49 8.79 3.00
N LYS A 150 -13.10 8.08 2.04
CA LYS A 150 -14.52 7.71 2.11
C LYS A 150 -14.79 6.74 3.27
N LEU A 151 -13.90 5.77 3.51
CA LEU A 151 -14.00 4.85 4.64
C LEU A 151 -13.91 5.60 5.96
N GLY A 152 -12.93 6.49 6.11
CA GLY A 152 -12.79 7.33 7.30
C GLY A 152 -14.03 8.21 7.54
N GLY A 153 -14.58 8.81 6.47
CA GLY A 153 -15.82 9.57 6.54
C GLY A 153 -17.02 8.73 7.00
N PHE A 154 -17.15 7.51 6.47
CA PHE A 154 -18.19 6.57 6.87
C PHE A 154 -18.06 6.16 8.35
N LEU A 155 -16.86 5.74 8.78
CA LEU A 155 -16.60 5.33 10.17
C LEU A 155 -16.85 6.48 11.16
N LYS A 156 -16.48 7.72 10.79
CA LYS A 156 -16.75 8.91 11.60
C LYS A 156 -18.24 9.18 11.77
N ALA A 157 -19.03 9.03 10.70
CA ALA A 157 -20.48 9.18 10.77
C ALA A 157 -21.12 8.08 11.63
N ASP A 158 -20.67 6.82 11.48
CA ASP A 158 -21.16 5.71 12.31
C ASP A 158 -20.79 5.91 13.79
N GLN A 159 -19.58 6.42 14.07
CA GLN A 159 -19.14 6.78 15.42
C GLN A 159 -20.07 7.83 16.06
N ALA A 160 -20.40 8.90 15.34
CA ALA A 160 -21.29 9.95 15.84
C ALA A 160 -22.69 9.41 16.15
N ASN A 161 -23.25 8.59 15.26
CA ASN A 161 -24.55 7.95 15.45
C ASN A 161 -24.55 7.01 16.67
N THR A 162 -23.48 6.23 16.88
CA THR A 162 -23.35 5.36 18.06
C THR A 162 -23.24 6.18 19.35
N GLN A 163 -22.52 7.31 19.31
CA GLN A 163 -22.38 8.20 20.47
C GLN A 163 -23.70 8.88 20.85
N GLU A 164 -24.51 9.30 19.87
CA GLU A 164 -25.84 9.86 20.12
C GLU A 164 -26.77 8.83 20.78
N LYS A 165 -26.76 7.58 20.30
CA LYS A 165 -27.55 6.48 20.89
C LYS A 165 -27.18 6.18 22.34
N LEU A 166 -25.91 6.32 22.71
CA LEU A 166 -25.45 6.17 24.09
C LEU A 166 -25.99 7.28 25.02
N GLY A 167 -26.25 8.48 24.50
CA GLY A 167 -26.82 9.59 25.26
C GLY A 167 -28.28 9.41 25.69
N GLY A 168 -28.97 8.35 25.22
CA GLY A 168 -30.40 8.11 25.45
C GLY A 168 -30.79 7.18 26.62
N GLY A 169 -29.85 6.42 27.23
CA GLY A 169 -30.04 5.48 28.38
C GLY A 169 -30.95 4.24 28.10
N LYS A 170 -31.00 3.12 28.85
CA LYS A 170 -30.15 2.38 29.83
C LYS A 170 -30.49 0.87 29.63
N SER A 171 -29.50 -0.02 29.49
CA SER A 171 -29.58 -1.50 29.66
C SER A 171 -28.28 -2.14 29.13
N THR A 172 -28.16 -3.47 29.09
CA THR A 172 -27.09 -4.26 28.43
C THR A 172 -26.71 -3.76 27.02
N SER A 173 -27.60 -3.01 26.35
CA SER A 173 -27.34 -2.26 25.12
C SER A 173 -26.19 -1.23 25.25
N GLU A 174 -25.99 -0.64 26.42
CA GLU A 174 -24.96 0.38 26.69
C GLU A 174 -23.55 -0.21 26.62
N THR A 175 -23.30 -1.37 27.21
CA THR A 175 -22.00 -2.05 27.15
C THR A 175 -21.63 -2.45 25.72
N ILE A 176 -22.61 -2.91 24.93
CA ILE A 176 -22.41 -3.26 23.51
C ILE A 176 -22.10 -2.00 22.69
N LEU A 177 -22.84 -0.92 22.90
CA LEU A 177 -22.63 0.36 22.21
C LEU A 177 -21.30 1.01 22.60
N GLU A 178 -20.87 0.91 23.87
CA GLU A 178 -19.55 1.35 24.31
C GLU A 178 -18.43 0.58 23.62
N ALA A 179 -18.54 -0.75 23.56
CA ALA A 179 -17.57 -1.59 22.87
C ALA A 179 -17.50 -1.23 21.37
N GLN A 180 -18.66 -1.04 20.73
CA GLN A 180 -18.73 -0.58 19.34
C GLN A 180 -18.09 0.80 19.17
N LEU A 181 -18.34 1.74 20.08
CA LEU A 181 -17.76 3.09 20.03
C LEU A 181 -16.24 3.06 20.18
N ARG A 182 -15.71 2.26 21.12
CA ARG A 182 -14.25 2.05 21.28
C ARG A 182 -13.64 1.49 20.00
N ARG A 183 -14.26 0.45 19.40
CA ARG A 183 -13.82 -0.13 18.12
C ARG A 183 -13.83 0.90 16.99
N LEU A 184 -14.90 1.69 16.84
CA LEU A 184 -15.01 2.71 15.79
C LEU A 184 -13.95 3.80 15.96
N LYS A 185 -13.68 4.26 17.19
CA LYS A 185 -12.61 5.24 17.48
C LYS A 185 -11.23 4.70 17.09
N ALA A 186 -10.91 3.48 17.51
CA ALA A 186 -9.63 2.86 17.22
C ALA A 186 -9.46 2.60 15.70
N GLY A 187 -10.51 2.10 15.04
CA GLY A 187 -10.54 1.89 13.59
C GLY A 187 -10.45 3.19 12.78
N LEU A 188 -11.12 4.26 13.21
CA LEU A 188 -10.99 5.58 12.60
C LEU A 188 -9.56 6.12 12.73
N GLY A 189 -8.94 5.94 13.89
CA GLY A 189 -7.53 6.27 14.11
C GLY A 189 -6.60 5.51 13.16
N PHE A 190 -6.81 4.20 12.99
CA PHE A 190 -6.05 3.38 12.05
C PHE A 190 -6.19 3.86 10.60
N VAL A 191 -7.41 4.14 10.14
CA VAL A 191 -7.65 4.63 8.77
C VAL A 191 -7.02 6.00 8.55
N ALA A 192 -7.09 6.90 9.54
CA ALA A 192 -6.49 8.23 9.45
C ALA A 192 -4.96 8.18 9.37
N GLU A 193 -4.30 7.40 10.23
CA GLU A 193 -2.85 7.23 10.17
C GLU A 193 -2.41 6.48 8.90
N SER A 194 -3.19 5.49 8.44
CA SER A 194 -2.94 4.81 7.17
C SER A 194 -3.01 5.79 5.99
N LEU A 195 -4.02 6.67 5.95
CA LEU A 195 -4.14 7.69 4.91
C LEU A 195 -2.95 8.64 4.95
N LYS A 196 -2.54 9.11 6.13
CA LYS A 196 -1.39 10.01 6.29
C LYS A 196 -0.09 9.36 5.82
N LEU A 197 0.16 8.11 6.23
CA LEU A 197 1.36 7.35 5.89
C LEU A 197 1.46 7.08 4.38
N LEU A 198 0.37 6.59 3.81
CA LEU A 198 0.32 6.10 2.43
C LEU A 198 0.00 7.20 1.41
N LYS A 199 -0.28 8.42 1.87
CA LYS A 199 -0.47 9.58 0.98
C LYS A 199 0.80 9.80 0.15
N GLN A 200 0.57 10.01 -1.13
CA GLN A 200 1.62 10.28 -2.10
C GLN A 200 1.09 11.10 -3.27
N GLU A 201 1.96 11.95 -3.80
CA GLU A 201 1.67 12.69 -5.03
C GLU A 201 1.73 11.74 -6.24
N PRO A 202 0.96 12.02 -7.31
CA PRO A 202 1.05 11.24 -8.53
C PRO A 202 2.45 11.34 -9.14
N LEU A 203 2.86 10.25 -9.78
CA LEU A 203 4.06 10.18 -10.61
C LEU A 203 3.91 11.14 -11.80
N ARG A 204 4.92 11.98 -12.01
CA ARG A 204 4.88 13.09 -12.99
C ARG A 204 5.32 12.73 -14.40
N HIS A 205 6.10 11.66 -14.55
CA HIS A 205 6.69 11.27 -15.82
C HIS A 205 5.94 10.07 -16.39
N ASP A 206 5.38 10.24 -17.59
CA ASP A 206 4.75 9.15 -18.31
C ASP A 206 5.81 8.13 -18.73
N TYR A 207 5.67 6.92 -18.21
CA TYR A 207 6.57 5.81 -18.47
C TYR A 207 5.81 4.49 -18.40
N THR A 208 6.23 3.52 -19.20
CA THR A 208 5.67 2.16 -19.21
C THR A 208 6.81 1.15 -19.16
N LEU A 209 6.77 0.30 -18.13
CA LEU A 209 7.67 -0.83 -17.97
C LEU A 209 7.02 -2.10 -18.49
N ASN A 210 7.79 -2.86 -19.26
CA ASN A 210 7.49 -4.25 -19.56
C ASN A 210 8.23 -5.17 -18.59
N LEU A 211 7.63 -5.44 -17.43
CA LEU A 211 8.23 -6.26 -16.39
C LEU A 211 8.54 -7.69 -16.87
N LYS A 212 7.81 -8.20 -17.87
CA LYS A 212 8.06 -9.53 -18.46
C LYS A 212 9.37 -9.56 -19.24
N GLU A 213 9.68 -8.50 -19.98
CA GLU A 213 10.94 -8.37 -20.71
C GLU A 213 12.11 -8.13 -19.77
N LEU A 214 11.97 -7.19 -18.83
CA LEU A 214 13.01 -6.85 -17.85
C LEU A 214 13.41 -8.04 -16.98
N ARG A 215 12.47 -8.95 -16.69
CA ARG A 215 12.72 -10.19 -15.96
C ARG A 215 13.77 -11.09 -16.60
N ASN A 216 14.04 -10.96 -17.89
CA ASN A 216 14.99 -11.81 -18.60
C ASN A 216 16.33 -11.12 -18.91
N LEU A 217 16.44 -9.81 -18.72
CA LEU A 217 17.66 -9.05 -19.06
C LEU A 217 18.79 -9.26 -18.05
N SER A 218 20.03 -9.42 -18.49
CA SER A 218 21.18 -9.48 -17.58
C SER A 218 21.54 -8.12 -16.96
N LYS A 219 21.19 -7.03 -17.66
CA LYS A 219 21.39 -5.64 -17.23
C LYS A 219 20.18 -4.82 -17.63
N ILE A 220 19.73 -3.94 -16.74
CA ILE A 220 18.55 -3.09 -16.99
C ILE A 220 19.02 -1.81 -17.68
N PRO A 221 18.34 -1.35 -18.75
CA PRO A 221 18.61 -0.04 -19.33
C PRO A 221 18.51 1.07 -18.29
N PHE A 222 19.45 2.02 -18.29
CA PHE A 222 19.46 3.10 -17.31
C PHE A 222 18.16 3.92 -17.32
N GLY A 223 17.54 4.10 -18.50
CA GLY A 223 16.23 4.74 -18.62
C GLY A 223 15.13 4.02 -17.85
N ASP A 224 15.06 2.68 -17.95
CA ASP A 224 14.09 1.85 -17.23
C ASP A 224 14.30 1.93 -15.72
N ILE A 225 15.54 2.06 -15.24
CA ILE A 225 15.83 2.29 -13.82
C ILE A 225 15.34 3.68 -13.41
N LYS A 226 15.81 4.73 -14.09
CA LYS A 226 15.64 6.13 -13.70
C LYS A 226 14.18 6.61 -13.80
N PHE A 227 13.49 6.25 -14.87
CA PHE A 227 12.14 6.75 -15.17
C PHE A 227 11.05 5.73 -14.87
N GLY A 228 11.40 4.45 -14.73
CA GLY A 228 10.49 3.38 -14.39
C GLY A 228 10.70 2.85 -12.97
N LEU A 229 11.61 1.89 -12.80
CA LEU A 229 11.73 1.09 -11.58
C LEU A 229 11.92 1.94 -10.32
N ASP A 230 12.80 2.96 -10.33
CA ASP A 230 13.00 3.83 -9.16
C ASP A 230 11.71 4.55 -8.74
N PRO A 231 11.11 5.43 -9.56
CA PRO A 231 9.89 6.13 -9.17
C PRO A 231 8.71 5.19 -8.90
N MET A 232 8.55 4.13 -9.70
CA MET A 232 7.45 3.18 -9.54
C MET A 232 7.58 2.33 -8.27
N LEU A 233 8.78 1.95 -7.85
CA LEU A 233 8.99 1.24 -6.57
C LEU A 233 8.81 2.15 -5.36
N ARG A 234 9.19 3.44 -5.45
CA ARG A 234 8.86 4.41 -4.40
C ARG A 234 7.35 4.57 -4.24
N ALA A 235 6.61 4.56 -5.35
CA ALA A 235 5.16 4.60 -5.29
C ALA A 235 4.57 3.29 -4.72
N ALA A 236 5.08 2.16 -5.19
CA ALA A 236 4.60 0.83 -4.81
C ALA A 236 4.85 0.49 -3.33
N SER A 237 5.87 1.04 -2.68
CA SER A 237 6.08 0.83 -1.23
C SER A 237 4.93 1.38 -0.39
N LYS A 238 4.21 2.40 -0.89
CA LYS A 238 3.03 3.01 -0.27
C LYS A 238 1.71 2.45 -0.79
N LEU A 239 1.73 1.34 -1.52
CA LEU A 239 0.55 0.67 -2.08
C LEU A 239 0.48 -0.77 -1.54
N PRO A 240 -0.06 -0.99 -0.32
CA PRO A 240 0.00 -2.30 0.35
C PRO A 240 -0.68 -3.44 -0.42
N THR A 241 -1.64 -3.14 -1.29
CA THR A 241 -2.34 -4.14 -2.12
C THR A 241 -1.54 -4.55 -3.36
N MET A 242 -0.51 -3.79 -3.77
CA MET A 242 0.29 -4.03 -4.98
C MET A 242 1.49 -4.98 -4.72
N GLU A 243 1.30 -5.99 -3.87
CA GLU A 243 2.37 -6.87 -3.40
C GLU A 243 3.06 -7.63 -4.54
N MET A 244 2.29 -8.20 -5.48
CA MET A 244 2.81 -9.07 -6.53
C MET A 244 3.79 -8.34 -7.46
N ASN A 245 3.39 -7.19 -8.02
CA ASN A 245 4.24 -6.45 -8.94
C ASN A 245 5.37 -5.69 -8.25
N ARG A 246 5.16 -5.23 -7.01
CA ARG A 246 6.26 -4.68 -6.20
C ARG A 246 7.34 -5.74 -5.99
N GLN A 247 6.95 -6.97 -5.65
CA GLN A 247 7.92 -8.07 -5.47
C GLN A 247 8.63 -8.41 -6.78
N LEU A 248 7.91 -8.48 -7.90
CA LEU A 248 8.50 -8.71 -9.21
C LEU A 248 9.53 -7.62 -9.59
N MET A 249 9.21 -6.34 -9.38
CA MET A 249 10.15 -5.23 -9.63
C MET A 249 11.41 -5.34 -8.76
N LEU A 250 11.27 -5.68 -7.48
CA LEU A 250 12.40 -5.91 -6.58
C LEU A 250 13.26 -7.10 -7.01
N ASP A 251 12.65 -8.22 -7.41
CA ASP A 251 13.38 -9.40 -7.87
C ASP A 251 14.13 -9.13 -9.18
N ILE A 252 13.56 -8.31 -10.08
CA ILE A 252 14.22 -7.81 -11.28
C ILE A 252 15.46 -7.01 -10.91
N LEU A 253 15.33 -6.03 -10.00
CA LEU A 253 16.45 -5.21 -9.53
C LEU A 253 17.51 -6.07 -8.82
N ARG A 254 17.14 -6.96 -7.90
CA ARG A 254 18.10 -7.85 -7.21
C ARG A 254 18.92 -8.67 -8.19
N ARG A 255 18.28 -9.21 -9.23
CA ARG A 255 18.96 -10.08 -10.20
C ARG A 255 19.94 -9.30 -11.09
N ALA A 256 19.52 -8.16 -11.61
CA ALA A 256 20.30 -7.42 -12.60
C ALA A 256 21.21 -6.33 -12.00
N GLU A 257 20.90 -5.86 -10.79
CA GLU A 257 21.50 -4.69 -10.15
C GLU A 257 21.90 -4.98 -8.70
N ALA A 258 22.30 -6.23 -8.38
CA ALA A 258 22.65 -6.65 -7.01
C ALA A 258 23.70 -5.75 -6.30
N ARG A 259 24.60 -5.13 -7.08
CA ARG A 259 25.66 -4.23 -6.57
C ARG A 259 25.25 -2.75 -6.58
N ASN A 260 23.97 -2.47 -6.84
CA ASN A 260 23.43 -1.13 -6.86
C ASN A 260 22.69 -0.86 -5.54
N PRO A 261 23.05 0.21 -4.79
CA PRO A 261 22.39 0.56 -3.52
C PRO A 261 20.87 0.76 -3.62
N ILE A 262 20.34 0.96 -4.83
CA ILE A 262 18.91 1.12 -5.09
C ILE A 262 18.06 -0.07 -4.63
N VAL A 263 18.63 -1.28 -4.67
CA VAL A 263 17.93 -2.52 -4.29
C VAL A 263 17.51 -2.47 -2.82
N GLY A 264 18.48 -2.32 -1.91
CA GLY A 264 18.18 -2.27 -0.48
C GLY A 264 17.46 -1.00 -0.07
N TYR A 265 17.61 0.11 -0.81
CA TYR A 265 16.81 1.31 -0.60
C TYR A 265 15.30 1.04 -0.74
N HIS A 266 14.87 0.41 -1.84
CA HIS A 266 13.44 0.14 -2.06
C HIS A 266 12.91 -0.97 -1.15
N GLU A 267 13.68 -2.02 -0.90
CA GLU A 267 13.30 -3.09 0.03
C GLU A 267 13.08 -2.56 1.44
N ALA A 268 14.01 -1.74 1.92
CA ALA A 268 13.92 -1.10 3.22
C ALA A 268 12.69 -0.18 3.32
N GLY A 269 12.42 0.62 2.28
CA GLY A 269 11.24 1.49 2.23
C GLY A 269 9.91 0.71 2.25
N MET A 270 9.86 -0.48 1.65
CA MET A 270 8.69 -1.35 1.78
C MET A 270 8.51 -1.82 3.22
N TYR A 271 9.57 -2.34 3.84
CA TYR A 271 9.50 -2.86 5.20
C TYR A 271 9.15 -1.79 6.22
N GLU A 272 9.67 -0.57 6.05
CA GLU A 272 9.32 0.62 6.83
C GLU A 272 7.81 0.88 6.83
N ILE A 273 7.18 0.98 5.65
CA ILE A 273 5.74 1.23 5.53
C ILE A 273 4.93 0.10 6.17
N LEU A 274 5.31 -1.16 5.93
CA LEU A 274 4.62 -2.31 6.53
C LEU A 274 4.75 -2.32 8.05
N ALA A 275 5.93 -1.98 8.58
CA ALA A 275 6.16 -1.89 10.02
C ALA A 275 5.30 -0.80 10.65
N GLN A 276 5.25 0.39 10.05
CA GLN A 276 4.43 1.49 10.56
C GLN A 276 2.94 1.14 10.56
N LEU A 277 2.43 0.47 9.51
CA LEU A 277 1.06 -0.02 9.50
C LEU A 277 0.80 -1.03 10.63
N GLN A 278 1.71 -1.99 10.86
CA GLN A 278 1.60 -2.95 11.95
C GLN A 278 1.69 -2.29 13.34
N MET A 279 2.50 -1.24 13.47
CA MET A 279 2.61 -0.46 14.70
C MET A 279 1.29 0.23 15.03
N VAL A 280 0.64 0.86 14.05
CA VAL A 280 -0.67 1.50 14.25
C VAL A 280 -1.72 0.47 14.66
N ILE A 281 -1.72 -0.72 14.04
CA ILE A 281 -2.61 -1.82 14.44
C ILE A 281 -2.31 -2.24 15.88
N GLY A 282 -1.05 -2.51 16.23
CA GLY A 282 -0.67 -2.97 17.56
C GLY A 282 -0.94 -1.96 18.67
N VAL A 283 -0.86 -0.66 18.39
CA VAL A 283 -1.26 0.41 19.33
C VAL A 283 -2.79 0.42 19.50
N GLY A 284 -3.54 0.23 18.41
CA GLY A 284 -5.00 0.24 18.43
C GLY A 284 -5.65 -1.00 19.05
N THR A 285 -5.02 -2.18 18.93
CA THR A 285 -5.55 -3.45 19.45
C THR A 285 -4.89 -3.92 20.74
N HIS A 286 -3.73 -3.38 21.09
CA HIS A 286 -2.90 -3.83 22.21
C HIS A 286 -2.46 -5.31 22.13
N GLU A 287 -2.50 -5.92 20.94
CA GLU A 287 -2.11 -7.33 20.78
C GLU A 287 -0.60 -7.47 20.51
N THR A 288 0.09 -8.24 21.35
CA THR A 288 1.55 -8.47 21.28
C THR A 288 2.04 -9.01 19.93
N LYS A 289 1.21 -9.79 19.21
CA LYS A 289 1.55 -10.32 17.89
C LYS A 289 1.87 -9.22 16.86
N HIS A 290 1.18 -8.08 16.94
CA HIS A 290 1.39 -6.95 16.04
C HIS A 290 2.64 -6.14 16.44
N HIS A 291 2.95 -6.09 17.73
CA HIS A 291 4.20 -5.51 18.23
C HIS A 291 5.41 -6.30 17.75
N GLN A 292 5.40 -7.63 17.91
CA GLN A 292 6.45 -8.51 17.40
C GLN A 292 6.61 -8.36 15.90
N ARG A 293 5.49 -8.38 15.15
CA ARG A 293 5.53 -8.21 13.70
C ARG A 293 6.12 -6.87 13.26
N THR A 294 5.89 -5.81 14.03
CA THR A 294 6.51 -4.49 13.79
C THR A 294 8.03 -4.58 13.87
N PHE A 295 8.58 -5.19 14.92
CA PHE A 295 10.03 -5.36 15.07
C PHE A 295 10.64 -6.30 14.03
N ASP A 296 9.94 -7.37 13.64
CA ASP A 296 10.39 -8.26 12.55
C ASP A 296 10.56 -7.49 11.25
N LEU A 297 9.58 -6.66 10.89
CA LEU A 297 9.59 -5.86 9.67
C LEU A 297 10.68 -4.79 9.72
N LEU A 298 10.84 -4.08 10.83
CA LEU A 298 11.93 -3.11 11.00
C LEU A 298 13.31 -3.77 10.91
N THR A 299 13.46 -4.96 11.47
CA THR A 299 14.70 -5.75 11.38
C THR A 299 14.99 -6.15 9.94
N GLN A 300 13.99 -6.62 9.19
CA GLN A 300 14.13 -6.91 7.77
C GLN A 300 14.50 -5.66 6.96
N GLY A 301 13.89 -4.51 7.26
CA GLY A 301 14.26 -3.23 6.65
C GLY A 301 15.70 -2.82 6.92
N LEU A 302 16.15 -2.95 8.17
CA LEU A 302 17.52 -2.64 8.58
C LEU A 302 18.55 -3.58 7.92
N ILE A 303 18.23 -4.86 7.79
CA ILE A 303 19.07 -5.83 7.07
C ILE A 303 19.18 -5.44 5.60
N ALA A 304 18.06 -5.14 4.93
CA ALA A 304 18.03 -4.79 3.53
C ALA A 304 18.84 -3.53 3.21
N ILE A 305 18.65 -2.45 4.00
CA ILE A 305 19.36 -1.19 3.76
C ILE A 305 20.85 -1.29 4.11
N ARG A 306 21.24 -2.10 5.11
CA ARG A 306 22.63 -2.22 5.56
C ARG A 306 23.55 -2.68 4.44
N HIS A 307 23.10 -3.62 3.61
CA HIS A 307 23.87 -4.02 2.43
C HIS A 307 24.12 -2.85 1.48
N SER A 308 23.10 -2.00 1.25
CA SER A 308 23.22 -0.83 0.38
C SER A 308 24.11 0.26 0.96
N VAL A 309 24.04 0.51 2.27
CA VAL A 309 24.97 1.42 2.96
C VAL A 309 26.43 0.96 2.81
N ASN A 310 26.69 -0.35 2.95
CA ASN A 310 28.03 -0.90 2.75
C ASN A 310 28.54 -0.71 1.31
N LEU A 311 27.65 -0.75 0.31
CA LEU A 311 28.01 -0.50 -1.08
C LEU A 311 28.32 0.97 -1.37
N VAL A 312 27.72 1.90 -0.62
CA VAL A 312 28.00 3.35 -0.73
C VAL A 312 29.39 3.68 -0.18
N GLY A 313 29.80 3.02 0.92
CA GLY A 313 31.05 3.33 1.61
C GLY A 313 31.02 4.68 2.32
N ASP A 314 32.18 5.31 2.53
CA ASP A 314 32.29 6.53 3.34
C ASP A 314 32.04 7.85 2.58
N MET A 315 32.06 7.82 1.25
CA MET A 315 31.94 9.02 0.41
C MET A 315 30.70 8.97 -0.48
N PRO A 316 29.51 9.38 0.03
CA PRO A 316 28.31 9.42 -0.77
C PRO A 316 28.44 10.51 -1.85
N SER A 317 28.23 10.14 -3.11
CA SER A 317 28.53 10.98 -4.27
C SER A 317 27.33 11.24 -5.18
N LYS A 318 26.28 10.42 -5.03
CA LYS A 318 25.07 10.45 -5.88
C LYS A 318 23.80 10.57 -5.03
N PRO A 319 22.69 11.05 -5.63
CA PRO A 319 21.40 11.15 -4.92
C PRO A 319 20.95 9.86 -4.22
N ILE A 320 21.22 8.69 -4.80
CA ILE A 320 20.85 7.41 -4.20
C ILE A 320 21.68 7.09 -2.95
N ASP A 321 22.96 7.47 -2.93
CA ASP A 321 23.86 7.27 -1.79
C ASP A 321 23.35 8.04 -0.56
N TYR A 322 23.02 9.32 -0.77
CA TYR A 322 22.40 10.17 0.26
C TYR A 322 21.09 9.57 0.76
N ALA A 323 20.25 9.07 -0.16
CA ALA A 323 18.97 8.46 0.18
C ALA A 323 19.14 7.17 0.99
N CYS A 324 20.18 6.36 0.74
CA CYS A 324 20.49 5.17 1.53
C CYS A 324 20.86 5.51 2.97
N PHE A 325 21.72 6.51 3.18
CA PHE A 325 22.09 6.96 4.52
C PHE A 325 20.88 7.51 5.29
N GLN A 326 20.07 8.35 4.63
CA GLN A 326 18.83 8.85 5.21
C GLN A 326 17.86 7.72 5.57
N LYS A 327 17.67 6.74 4.69
CA LYS A 327 16.77 5.59 4.93
C LYS A 327 17.24 4.73 6.10
N TYR A 328 18.55 4.47 6.21
CA TYR A 328 19.11 3.73 7.34
C TYR A 328 18.86 4.47 8.65
N GLY A 329 19.15 5.77 8.70
CA GLY A 329 18.87 6.58 9.88
C GLY A 329 17.38 6.59 10.24
N GLN A 330 16.49 6.68 9.25
CA GLN A 330 15.05 6.71 9.47
C GLN A 330 14.57 5.40 10.11
N LEU A 331 15.00 4.25 9.59
CA LEU A 331 14.70 2.94 10.18
C LEU A 331 15.26 2.78 11.59
N CYS A 332 16.48 3.27 11.85
CA CYS A 332 17.05 3.27 13.19
C CYS A 332 16.21 4.08 14.18
N TYR A 333 15.74 5.25 13.74
CA TYR A 333 14.91 6.14 14.54
C TYR A 333 13.54 5.51 14.81
N GLU A 334 12.89 4.96 13.77
CA GLU A 334 11.58 4.31 13.89
C GLU A 334 11.61 3.09 14.82
N ALA A 335 12.65 2.24 14.72
CA ALA A 335 12.82 1.14 15.65
C ALA A 335 13.01 1.63 17.09
N ASN A 336 13.76 2.70 17.31
CA ASN A 336 13.88 3.29 18.64
C ASN A 336 12.54 3.83 19.16
N SER A 337 11.78 4.54 18.32
CA SER A 337 10.42 4.99 18.65
C SER A 337 9.49 3.83 18.99
N ALA A 338 9.57 2.72 18.25
CA ALA A 338 8.79 1.52 18.53
C ALA A 338 9.15 0.88 19.87
N TYR A 339 10.44 0.76 20.22
CA TYR A 339 10.87 0.27 21.54
C TYR A 339 10.29 1.11 22.69
N ILE A 340 10.31 2.43 22.55
CA ILE A 340 9.75 3.36 23.55
C ILE A 340 8.23 3.22 23.66
N LEU A 341 7.54 3.16 22.52
CA LEU A 341 6.08 3.13 22.47
C LEU A 341 5.49 1.80 22.96
N LEU A 342 6.21 0.70 22.75
CA LEU A 342 5.78 -0.67 23.03
C LEU A 342 6.39 -1.24 24.33
N PRO A 343 6.68 -0.37 25.32
CA PRO A 343 7.57 -0.56 26.47
C PRO A 343 8.63 -1.70 26.41
N PHE A 344 9.31 -1.92 25.29
CA PHE A 344 10.39 -2.90 25.20
C PHE A 344 11.75 -2.24 25.45
N PRO A 345 12.69 -2.89 26.16
CA PRO A 345 14.03 -2.34 26.33
C PRO A 345 14.74 -2.24 24.97
N VAL A 346 15.46 -1.13 24.76
CA VAL A 346 16.26 -0.94 23.54
C VAL A 346 17.49 -1.86 23.59
N PRO A 347 17.65 -2.81 22.64
CA PRO A 347 18.79 -3.71 22.63
C PRO A 347 20.13 -2.96 22.45
N PRO A 348 21.23 -3.41 23.07
CA PRO A 348 22.55 -2.79 22.88
C PRO A 348 22.99 -2.72 21.41
N GLU A 349 22.73 -3.77 20.63
CA GLU A 349 23.00 -3.79 19.19
C GLU A 349 22.28 -2.65 18.45
N HIS A 350 21.05 -2.32 18.87
CA HIS A 350 20.31 -1.21 18.27
C HIS A 350 20.93 0.15 18.61
N GLN A 351 21.49 0.30 19.82
CA GLN A 351 22.22 1.51 20.19
C GLN A 351 23.47 1.72 19.33
N GLU A 352 24.18 0.65 18.98
CA GLU A 352 25.31 0.69 18.03
C GLU A 352 24.85 1.11 16.63
N ARG A 353 23.74 0.54 16.15
CA ARG A 353 23.14 0.93 14.86
C ARG A 353 22.78 2.42 14.83
N MET A 354 22.18 2.94 15.91
CA MET A 354 21.86 4.37 16.02
C MET A 354 23.10 5.26 16.00
N ARG A 355 24.18 4.88 16.73
CA ARG A 355 25.45 5.61 16.70
C ARG A 355 26.05 5.64 15.30
N HIS A 356 26.06 4.51 14.62
CA HIS A 356 26.51 4.42 13.23
C HIS A 356 25.65 5.27 12.29
N ALA A 357 24.32 5.28 12.48
CA ALA A 357 23.44 6.14 11.70
C ALA A 357 23.74 7.64 11.91
N VAL A 358 24.05 8.07 13.14
CA VAL A 358 24.46 9.46 13.43
C VAL A 358 25.75 9.83 12.67
N ASP A 359 26.73 8.93 12.64
CA ASP A 359 27.97 9.12 11.87
C ASP A 359 27.68 9.28 10.37
N LEU A 360 26.93 8.35 9.79
CA LEU A 360 26.59 8.38 8.36
C LEU A 360 25.81 9.64 7.97
N LEU A 361 24.85 10.07 8.80
CA LEU A 361 24.08 11.28 8.54
C LEU A 361 24.94 12.55 8.66
N SER A 362 25.98 12.54 9.50
CA SER A 362 26.91 13.68 9.62
C SER A 362 27.65 13.98 8.30
N LYS A 363 27.94 12.94 7.52
CA LYS A 363 28.60 13.00 6.20
C LYS A 363 27.75 13.70 5.14
N ILE A 364 26.45 13.88 5.41
CA ILE A 364 25.47 14.51 4.51
C ILE A 364 24.66 15.61 5.21
N SER A 365 25.26 16.21 6.24
CA SER A 365 24.63 17.22 7.10
C SER A 365 24.29 18.53 6.39
N ASP A 366 24.84 18.76 5.19
CA ASP A 366 24.46 19.84 4.29
C ASP A 366 23.01 19.69 3.77
N LYS A 367 22.41 18.49 3.90
CA LYS A 367 21.00 18.24 3.57
C LYS A 367 20.11 18.47 4.79
N PRO A 368 19.13 19.41 4.75
CA PRO A 368 18.30 19.74 5.91
C PRO A 368 17.56 18.54 6.53
N GLN A 369 17.07 17.62 5.69
CA GLN A 369 16.37 16.42 6.16
C GLN A 369 17.31 15.46 6.92
N ALA A 370 18.57 15.34 6.47
CA ALA A 370 19.55 14.49 7.15
C ALA A 370 19.98 15.11 8.48
N GLN A 371 20.19 16.42 8.51
CA GLN A 371 20.55 17.15 9.73
C GLN A 371 19.49 17.01 10.82
N GLY A 372 18.21 17.21 10.48
CA GLY A 372 17.11 17.06 11.44
C GLY A 372 16.98 15.64 11.99
N LEU A 373 17.19 14.63 11.15
CA LEU A 373 17.17 13.22 11.56
C LEU A 373 18.39 12.87 12.44
N GLN A 374 19.57 13.37 12.09
CA GLN A 374 20.81 13.19 12.86
C GLN A 374 20.64 13.70 14.29
N GLN A 375 20.08 14.90 14.46
CA GLN A 375 19.85 15.50 15.78
C GLN A 375 18.91 14.64 16.65
N LYS A 376 17.81 14.16 16.06
CA LYS A 376 16.86 13.27 16.76
C LYS A 376 17.52 11.96 17.22
N LEU A 377 18.33 11.35 16.36
CA LEU A 377 19.06 10.13 16.69
C LEU A 377 20.14 10.36 17.75
N ALA A 378 20.91 11.45 17.65
CA ALA A 378 21.92 11.80 18.63
C ALA A 378 21.31 11.99 20.03
N GLN A 379 20.16 12.67 20.11
CA GLN A 379 19.41 12.82 21.35
C GLN A 379 18.91 11.46 21.89
N ALA A 380 18.41 10.58 21.03
CA ALA A 380 17.97 9.23 21.42
C ALA A 380 19.12 8.38 21.98
N VAL A 381 20.30 8.45 21.36
CA VAL A 381 21.51 7.77 21.84
C VAL A 381 21.93 8.29 23.21
N ALA A 382 22.00 9.62 23.40
CA ALA A 382 22.36 10.23 24.67
C ALA A 382 21.38 9.83 25.80
N THR A 383 20.08 9.81 25.50
CA THR A 383 19.04 9.39 26.45
C THR A 383 19.19 7.93 26.86
N ALA A 384 19.54 7.04 25.92
CA ALA A 384 19.76 5.63 26.21
C ALA A 384 21.00 5.41 27.11
N GLN A 385 22.09 6.18 26.89
CA GLN A 385 23.31 6.10 27.70
C GLN A 385 23.11 6.59 29.14
N ALA A 386 22.33 7.66 29.33
CA ALA A 386 22.02 8.17 30.67
C ALA A 386 21.27 7.14 31.53
N LYS A 387 20.35 6.37 30.94
CA LYS A 387 19.59 5.32 31.64
C LYS A 387 20.42 4.08 32.04
N HIS A 388 21.56 3.85 31.40
CA HIS A 388 22.49 2.76 31.76
C HIS A 388 23.53 3.19 32.80
N SER A 389 23.65 4.50 33.05
CA SER A 389 24.60 5.09 34.01
C SER A 389 23.97 5.47 35.35
N SER A 390 22.65 5.27 35.49
CA SER A 390 21.82 5.46 36.68
C SER A 390 21.31 4.12 37.18
#